data_AF-A0A4Q0SG50-F1
#
_entry.id   AF-A0A4Q0SG50-F1
#
_cell.length_a   1.000
_cell.length_b   1.000
_cell.length_c   1.000
_cell.angle_alpha   90.00
_cell.angle_beta   90.00
_cell.angle_gamma   90.00
#
_symmetry.space_group_name_H-M   'P 1'
#
loop_
_entity.id
_entity.type
_entity.pdbx_description
1 polymer ?
#
loop_
_entity_poly.entity_id
_entity_poly.type
_entity_poly.pdbx_seq_one_letter_code
_entity_poly.pdbx_strand_id
1 'polypeptide(L)' 'MQVNDVDPLAYLTNVPTRIVNGHPNREIDQLLPWAYRVQAFKAVA' A
#
# COMPACT_ATOMS: atom_id res chain seq x y z
N MET A 1 -17.43 4.13 -2.97
CA MET A 1 -16.45 3.04 -3.09
C MET A 1 -15.96 2.73 -1.69
N GLN A 2 -16.27 1.54 -1.18
CA GLN A 2 -16.15 1.21 0.25
C GLN A 2 -14.76 0.62 0.54
N VAL A 3 -14.02 1.24 1.45
CA VAL A 3 -12.65 0.87 1.87
C VAL A 3 -12.59 -0.31 2.86
N ASN A 4 -13.70 -1.04 3.02
CA ASN A 4 -13.85 -2.05 4.08
C ASN A 4 -12.93 -3.26 3.94
N ASP A 5 -12.35 -3.49 2.77
CA ASP A 5 -11.57 -4.70 2.47
C ASP A 5 -10.04 -4.46 2.49
N VAL A 6 -9.63 -3.31 3.04
CA VAL A 6 -8.22 -2.96 3.27
C VAL A 6 -7.92 -3.18 4.74
N ASP A 7 -6.89 -3.97 5.05
CA ASP A 7 -6.33 -4.03 6.40
C ASP A 7 -5.70 -2.66 6.74
N PRO A 8 -6.27 -1.91 7.70
CA PRO A 8 -5.79 -0.57 8.03
C PRO A 8 -4.35 -0.57 8.55
N LEU A 9 -3.95 -1.61 9.30
CA LEU A 9 -2.62 -1.68 9.86
C LEU A 9 -1.57 -1.97 8.78
N ALA A 10 -1.87 -2.91 7.88
CA ALA A 10 -0.99 -3.22 6.76
C ALA A 10 -0.81 -2.00 5.84
N TYR A 11 -1.89 -1.26 5.58
CA TYR A 11 -1.85 -0.04 4.77
C TYR A 11 -0.98 1.04 5.43
N LEU A 12 -1.22 1.35 6.70
CA LEU A 12 -0.51 2.40 7.44
C LEU A 12 0.97 2.09 7.66
N THR A 13 1.38 0.82 7.65
CA THR A 13 2.79 0.43 7.78
C THR A 13 3.51 0.35 6.43
N ASN A 14 2.86 -0.14 5.38
CA ASN A 14 3.48 -0.34 4.06
C ASN A 14 3.67 0.98 3.29
N VAL A 15 2.67 1.86 3.30
CA VAL A 15 2.73 3.13 2.54
C VAL A 15 3.94 3.99 2.95
N PRO A 16 4.21 4.26 4.24
CA PRO A 16 5.41 4.98 4.65
C PRO A 16 6.70 4.28 4.22
N THR A 17 6.78 2.95 4.32
CA THR A 17 7.96 2.19 3.87
C THR A 17 8.22 2.41 2.38
N ARG A 18 7.19 2.36 1.52
CA ARG A 18 7.33 2.63 0.08
C ARG A 18 7.80 4.06 -0.19
N ILE A 19 7.25 5.05 0.53
CA ILE A 19 7.67 6.46 0.41
C ILE A 19 9.14 6.62 0.79
N VAL A 20 9.56 6.08 1.94
CA VAL A 20 10.95 6.13 2.41
C VAL A 20 11.90 5.43 1.44
N ASN A 21 11.45 4.35 0.80
CA ASN A 21 12.22 3.63 -0.22
C ASN A 21 12.24 4.34 -1.61
N GLY A 22 11.69 5.55 -1.71
CA GLY A 22 11.76 6.35 -2.94
C GLY A 22 10.65 6.07 -3.95
N HIS A 23 9.43 5.75 -3.48
CA HIS A 23 8.26 5.64 -4.36
C HIS A 23 8.11 6.89 -5.24
N PRO A 24 7.98 6.76 -6.58
CA PRO A 24 7.87 7.92 -7.46
C PRO A 24 6.61 8.75 -7.17
N ASN A 25 6.77 10.07 -7.03
CA ASN A 25 5.62 10.99 -6.82
C ASN A 25 4.55 10.87 -7.92
N ARG A 26 4.97 10.61 -9.17
CA ARG A 26 4.06 10.40 -10.32
C ARG A 26 3.17 9.16 -10.20
N GLU A 27 3.45 8.27 -9.25
CA GLU A 27 2.73 7.01 -9.04
C GLU A 27 2.01 6.99 -7.69
N ILE A 28 1.78 8.15 -7.08
CA ILE A 28 1.13 8.28 -5.76
C ILE A 28 -0.25 7.59 -5.71
N ASP A 29 -0.94 7.49 -6.84
CA ASP A 29 -2.23 6.81 -6.94
C ASP A 29 -2.16 5.33 -6.54
N GLN A 30 -1.01 4.67 -6.70
CA GLN A 30 -0.77 3.29 -6.26
C GLN A 30 -0.67 3.13 -4.74
N LEU A 31 -0.51 4.22 -4.01
CA LEU A 31 -0.46 4.24 -2.55
C LEU A 31 -1.82 4.53 -1.92
N LEU A 32 -2.87 4.78 -2.72
CA LEU A 32 -4.20 5.06 -2.20
C LEU A 32 -4.90 3.78 -1.72
N PRO A 33 -5.80 3.85 -0.72
CA PRO A 33 -6.39 2.65 -0.11
C PRO A 33 -7.10 1.75 -1.12
N TRP A 34 -7.75 2.33 -2.14
CA TRP A 34 -8.46 1.58 -3.17
C TRP A 34 -7.55 0.93 -4.22
N ALA A 35 -6.33 1.45 -4.39
CA ALA A 35 -5.31 0.85 -5.26
C ALA A 35 -4.45 -0.17 -4.51
N TYR A 36 -4.38 -0.04 -3.18
CA TYR A 36 -3.80 -0.99 -2.25
C TYR A 36 -4.72 -2.22 -2.09
N ARG A 37 -4.95 -2.96 -3.19
CA ARG A 37 -5.35 -4.36 -3.08
C ARG A 37 -4.16 -5.05 -2.43
N VAL A 38 -4.39 -5.83 -1.38
CA VAL A 38 -3.38 -6.60 -0.68
C VAL A 38 -2.64 -7.49 -1.71
N GLN A 39 -1.62 -6.95 -2.36
CA GLN A 39 -0.41 -7.69 -2.68
C GLN A 39 0.15 -8.00 -1.32
N ALA A 40 -0.47 -9.00 -0.68
CA ALA A 40 0.05 -9.70 0.46
C ALA A 40 1.51 -9.88 0.08
N PHE A 41 2.39 -9.22 0.83
CA PHE A 41 3.81 -9.47 0.75
C PHE A 41 3.94 -10.98 0.59
N LYS A 42 4.28 -11.42 -0.61
CA LYS A 42 4.67 -12.81 -0.83
C LYS A 42 5.90 -12.91 0.05
N ALA A 43 5.71 -13.43 1.25
CA ALA A 43 6.80 -13.75 2.14
C ALA A 43 7.76 -14.58 1.28
N VAL A 44 8.95 -14.04 1.05
CA VAL A 44 10.02 -14.76 0.37
C VAL A 44 10.31 -15.97 1.27
N ALA A 45 10.06 -17.16 0.72
CA ALA A 45 10.39 -18.44 1.32
C ALA A 45 11.92 -18.65 1.33
#